data_AF-A0A388PPJ4-F1
#
_entry.id   AF-A0A388PPJ4-F1
#
_cell.length_a   1.000
_cell.length_b   1.000
_cell.length_c   1.000
_cell.angle_alpha   90.00
_cell.angle_beta   90.00
_cell.angle_gamma   90.00
#
_symmetry.space_group_name_H-M   'P 1'
#
loop_
_entity.id
_entity.type
_entity.pdbx_description
1 polymer ?
#
loop_
_entity_poly.entity_id
_entity_poly.type
_entity_poly.pdbx_seq_one_letter_code
_entity_poly.pdbx_strand_id
1 'polypeptide(L)'
;MSNEESQPGPETAAQRRQLSADATLGLERLVVGRECNAFDRLPPERKARAFAELIRLGLVYGKVQPVAGRSYPEVTIQRVSRRGVKSVRKMRLASDRPDRRQFGWNLFLIGLFLTVVTLVLLVVLKR
;
A
#
# COMPACT_ATOMS: atom_id res chain seq x y z
N MET A 1 -26.72 28.32 -27.53
CA MET A 1 -25.64 28.64 -26.57
C MET A 1 -25.63 27.51 -25.56
N SER A 2 -24.87 26.47 -25.84
CA SER A 2 -24.80 25.26 -25.03
C SER A 2 -23.70 25.46 -23.99
N ASN A 3 -24.07 25.42 -22.71
CA ASN A 3 -23.13 25.45 -21.61
C ASN A 3 -22.33 24.14 -21.60
N GLU A 4 -21.04 24.22 -21.95
CA GLU A 4 -20.08 23.15 -21.73
C GLU A 4 -19.77 23.07 -20.24
N GLU A 5 -20.59 22.30 -19.53
CA GLU A 5 -20.33 21.84 -18.18
C GLU A 5 -19.12 20.88 -18.24
N SER A 6 -17.94 21.45 -18.08
CA SER A 6 -16.66 20.74 -18.02
C SER A 6 -16.71 19.71 -16.88
N GLN A 7 -16.98 18.46 -17.24
CA GLN A 7 -16.81 17.30 -16.39
C GLN A 7 -15.33 17.25 -15.94
N PRO A 8 -15.01 17.15 -14.64
CA PRO A 8 -13.65 16.87 -14.23
C PRO A 8 -13.31 15.45 -14.67
N GLY A 9 -12.29 15.33 -15.52
CA GLY A 9 -11.81 14.07 -16.06
C GLY A 9 -11.36 13.08 -14.98
N PRO A 10 -11.01 11.83 -15.36
CA PRO A 10 -10.65 10.78 -14.43
C PRO A 10 -9.26 11.03 -13.83
N GLU A 11 -9.16 11.99 -12.91
CA GLU A 11 -8.03 12.17 -11.98
C GLU A 11 -8.06 11.10 -10.86
N THR A 12 -8.73 9.99 -11.12
CA THR A 12 -9.02 8.94 -10.16
C THR A 12 -7.83 7.98 -10.08
N ALA A 13 -7.11 8.06 -8.95
CA ALA A 13 -6.30 7.02 -8.31
C ALA A 13 -4.78 7.00 -8.55
N ALA A 14 -4.25 7.35 -9.73
CA ALA A 14 -2.80 7.32 -9.96
C ALA A 14 -2.04 8.47 -9.26
N GLN A 15 -2.71 9.62 -9.08
CA GLN A 15 -2.12 10.85 -8.54
C GLN A 15 -2.38 11.06 -7.03
N ARG A 16 -3.06 10.11 -6.37
CA ARG A 16 -3.05 9.98 -4.90
C ARG A 16 -1.67 9.45 -4.48
N ARG A 17 -0.69 10.35 -4.53
CA ARG A 17 0.62 10.35 -3.86
C ARG A 17 0.89 9.03 -3.13
N GLN A 18 1.77 8.19 -3.69
CA GLN A 18 2.29 7.00 -3.00
C GLN A 18 2.61 7.40 -1.57
N LEU A 19 1.77 6.93 -0.63
CA LEU A 19 2.04 7.07 0.78
C LEU A 19 3.44 6.54 1.02
N SER A 20 4.27 7.31 1.74
CA SER A 20 5.55 6.76 2.15
C SER A 20 5.34 5.44 2.91
N ALA A 21 6.32 4.54 2.84
CA ALA A 21 6.24 3.28 3.56
C ALA A 21 5.99 3.52 5.07
N ASP A 22 6.62 4.56 5.63
CA ASP A 22 6.45 4.95 7.03
C ASP A 22 5.06 5.50 7.32
N ALA A 23 4.50 6.32 6.43
CA ALA A 23 3.12 6.82 6.55
C ALA A 23 2.10 5.68 6.44
N THR A 24 2.39 4.67 5.61
CA THR A 24 1.56 3.47 5.50
C THR A 24 1.55 2.70 6.81
N LEU A 25 2.73 2.41 7.37
CA LEU A 25 2.88 1.75 8.68
C LEU A 25 2.21 2.56 9.81
N GLY A 26 2.35 3.89 9.80
CA GLY A 26 1.72 4.77 10.79
C GLY A 26 0.21 4.77 10.70
N LEU A 27 -0.34 4.76 9.48
CA LEU A 27 -1.78 4.70 9.27
C LEU A 27 -2.36 3.35 9.69
N GLU A 28 -1.69 2.25 9.38
CA GLU A 28 -2.07 0.92 9.86
C GLU A 28 -2.02 0.84 11.38
N ARG A 29 -0.97 1.37 12.01
CA ARG A 29 -0.81 1.41 13.47
C ARG A 29 -1.94 2.18 14.17
N LEU A 30 -2.46 3.24 13.56
CA LEU A 30 -3.58 4.02 14.09
C LEU A 30 -4.95 3.33 13.91
N VAL A 31 -5.11 2.53 12.85
CA VAL A 31 -6.39 1.87 12.53
C VAL A 31 -6.51 0.50 13.18
N VAL A 32 -5.42 -0.27 13.20
CA VAL A 32 -5.37 -1.66 13.67
C VAL A 32 -4.93 -1.74 15.13
N GLY A 33 -4.01 -0.87 15.56
CA GLY A 33 -3.44 -0.92 16.90
C GLY A 33 -2.15 -1.74 17.00
N ARG A 34 -1.94 -2.43 18.13
CA ARG A 34 -0.67 -3.07 18.53
C ARG A 34 -0.11 -4.14 17.57
N GLU A 35 -0.90 -4.60 16.61
CA GLU A 35 -0.43 -5.60 15.64
C GLU A 35 0.62 -5.03 14.66
N CYS A 36 0.72 -3.69 14.52
CA CYS A 36 1.66 -3.03 13.62
C CYS A 36 2.93 -2.51 14.33
N ASN A 37 3.68 -3.42 14.97
CA ASN A 37 4.93 -3.10 15.69
C ASN A 37 6.04 -2.49 14.82
N ALA A 38 5.96 -2.65 13.49
CA ALA A 38 6.96 -2.11 12.58
C ALA A 38 7.05 -0.57 12.65
N PHE A 39 5.92 0.11 12.87
CA PHE A 39 5.92 1.56 13.04
C PHE A 39 6.61 1.98 14.35
N ASP A 40 6.39 1.25 15.43
CA ASP A 40 6.96 1.55 16.75
C ASP A 40 8.48 1.40 16.79
N ARG A 41 9.07 0.66 15.85
CA ARG A 41 10.53 0.52 15.66
C ARG A 41 11.18 1.69 14.91
N LEU A 42 10.39 2.56 14.26
CA LEU A 42 10.95 3.69 13.51
C LEU A 42 11.53 4.76 14.45
N PRO A 43 12.58 5.49 14.01
CA PRO A 43 13.11 6.62 14.76
C PRO A 43 12.06 7.74 14.86
N PRO A 44 12.12 8.57 15.92
CA PRO A 44 11.12 9.60 16.20
C PRO A 44 10.95 10.62 15.06
N GLU A 45 12.04 10.98 14.39
CA GLU A 45 12.02 11.87 13.21
C GLU A 45 11.18 11.30 12.06
N ARG A 46 11.36 10.01 11.73
CA ARG A 46 10.60 9.35 10.66
C ARG A 46 9.12 9.21 11.03
N LYS A 47 8.83 8.87 12.29
CA LYS A 47 7.45 8.84 12.81
C LYS A 47 6.76 10.20 12.70
N ALA A 48 7.44 11.26 13.10
CA ALA A 48 6.91 12.62 13.03
C ALA A 48 6.62 13.03 11.57
N ARG A 49 7.56 12.78 10.65
CA ARG A 49 7.36 13.06 9.22
C ARG A 49 6.22 12.25 8.63
N ALA A 50 6.13 10.96 8.96
CA ALA A 50 5.05 10.08 8.52
C ALA A 50 3.67 10.58 8.98
N PHE A 51 3.52 10.98 10.25
CA PHE A 51 2.25 11.52 10.72
C PHE A 51 1.93 12.90 10.16
N ALA A 52 2.93 13.77 9.98
CA ALA A 52 2.75 15.04 9.30
C ALA A 52 2.27 14.85 7.85
N GLU A 53 2.80 13.85 7.15
CA GLU A 53 2.33 13.45 5.81
C GLU A 53 0.87 12.98 5.84
N LEU A 54 0.49 12.11 6.79
CA LEU A 54 -0.88 11.63 6.93
C LEU A 54 -1.90 12.74 7.23
N ILE A 55 -1.50 13.72 8.05
CA ILE A 55 -2.32 14.90 8.34
C ILE A 55 -2.45 15.79 7.10
N ARG A 56 -1.34 16.06 6.40
CA ARG A 56 -1.33 16.81 5.14
C ARG A 56 -2.20 16.15 4.06
N LEU A 57 -2.29 14.82 4.03
CA LEU A 57 -3.13 14.07 3.10
C LEU A 57 -4.60 13.93 3.55
N GLY A 58 -4.96 14.45 4.73
CA GLY A 58 -6.33 14.38 5.27
C GLY A 58 -6.76 12.95 5.65
N LEU A 59 -5.81 12.03 5.83
CA LEU A 59 -6.08 10.66 6.28
C LEU A 59 -6.21 10.58 7.80
N VAL A 60 -5.59 11.55 8.50
CA VAL A 60 -5.62 11.69 9.94
C VAL A 60 -5.89 13.16 10.29
N TYR A 61 -6.72 13.40 11.30
CA TYR A 61 -6.92 14.70 11.91
C TYR A 61 -5.94 14.87 13.08
N GLY A 62 -5.23 16.00 13.07
CA GLY A 62 -4.20 16.30 14.04
C GLY A 62 -3.61 17.68 13.82
N LYS A 63 -2.62 18.03 14.65
CA LYS A 63 -1.86 19.28 14.55
C LYS A 63 -0.39 18.96 14.28
N VAL A 64 0.24 19.79 13.45
CA VAL A 64 1.67 19.76 13.18
C VAL A 64 2.24 21.12 13.61
N GLN A 65 3.19 21.11 14.54
CA GLN A 65 3.80 22.31 15.08
C GLN A 65 5.32 22.26 14.84
N PRO A 66 5.93 23.28 14.23
CA PRO A 66 7.39 23.38 14.17
C PRO A 66 7.92 23.65 15.58
N VAL A 67 9.02 22.99 15.95
CA VAL A 67 9.68 23.19 17.24
C VAL A 67 11.07 23.76 16.99
N ALA A 68 11.37 24.92 17.57
CA ALA A 68 12.67 25.55 17.45
C ALA A 68 13.78 24.62 17.98
N GLY A 69 14.85 24.44 17.20
CA GLY A 69 15.97 23.57 17.56
C GLY A 69 15.76 22.07 17.30
N ARG A 70 14.61 21.64 16.74
CA ARG A 70 14.42 20.26 16.25
C ARG A 70 14.39 20.19 14.72
N SER A 71 14.96 19.13 14.15
CA SER A 71 14.94 18.84 12.71
C SER A 71 13.59 18.27 12.19
N TYR A 72 12.64 18.04 13.09
CA TYR A 72 11.34 17.46 12.79
C TYR A 72 10.22 18.14 13.59
N PRO A 73 9.00 18.21 13.04
CA PRO A 73 7.88 18.85 13.72
C PRO A 73 7.36 17.98 14.87
N GLU A 74 6.73 18.63 15.84
CA GLU A 74 5.87 17.96 16.81
C GLU A 74 4.50 17.70 16.18
N VAL A 75 4.01 16.48 16.35
CA VAL A 75 2.76 16.04 15.73
C VAL A 75 1.84 15.45 16.78
N THR A 76 0.62 15.99 16.86
CA THR A 76 -0.42 15.51 17.77
C THR A 76 -1.57 14.94 16.95
N ILE A 77 -1.91 13.68 17.21
CA ILE A 77 -2.97 12.96 16.49
C ILE A 77 -4.24 13.00 17.33
N GLN A 78 -5.36 13.34 16.71
CA GLN A 78 -6.66 13.36 17.37
C GLN A 78 -7.53 12.18 16.93
N ARG A 79 -7.72 12.02 15.61
CA ARG A 79 -8.64 11.02 15.06
C ARG A 79 -8.25 10.60 13.66
N VAL A 80 -8.45 9.32 13.32
CA VAL A 80 -8.31 8.85 11.93
C VAL A 80 -9.56 9.24 11.13
N SER A 81 -9.37 9.74 9.90
CA SER A 81 -10.49 10.08 9.02
C SER A 81 -11.14 8.82 8.44
N ARG A 82 -12.42 8.90 8.03
CA ARG A 82 -13.10 7.78 7.34
C ARG A 82 -12.34 7.33 6.08
N ARG A 83 -11.63 8.26 5.43
CA ARG A 83 -10.79 7.99 4.25
C ARG A 83 -9.55 7.18 4.64
N GLY A 84 -8.90 7.51 5.76
CA GLY A 84 -7.78 6.74 6.31
C GLY A 84 -8.15 5.30 6.68
N VAL A 85 -9.32 5.11 7.29
CA VAL A 85 -9.84 3.76 7.60
C VAL A 85 -10.10 2.96 6.33
N LYS A 86 -10.75 3.57 5.32
CA LYS A 86 -11.00 2.92 4.03
C LYS A 86 -9.71 2.56 3.29
N SER A 87 -8.66 3.38 3.39
CA SER A 87 -7.38 3.08 2.74
C SER A 87 -6.68 1.88 3.35
N VAL A 88 -6.64 1.75 4.68
CA VAL A 88 -6.06 0.57 5.35
C VAL A 88 -6.82 -0.69 4.99
N ARG A 89 -8.15 -0.63 4.97
CA ARG A 89 -8.97 -1.77 4.55
C ARG A 89 -8.67 -2.20 3.10
N LYS A 90 -8.49 -1.23 2.20
CA LYS A 90 -8.13 -1.51 0.80
C LYS A 90 -6.73 -2.13 0.68
N MET A 91 -5.76 -1.67 1.47
CA MET A 91 -4.40 -2.25 1.50
C MET A 91 -4.43 -3.70 1.96
N ARG A 92 -5.15 -3.99 3.05
CA ARG A 92 -5.33 -5.37 3.54
C ARG A 92 -6.01 -6.26 2.50
N LEU A 93 -7.10 -5.81 1.89
CA LEU A 93 -7.78 -6.54 0.81
C LEU A 93 -6.90 -6.77 -0.42
N ALA A 94 -5.95 -5.86 -0.70
CA ALA A 94 -5.00 -6.03 -1.79
C ALA A 94 -3.92 -7.07 -1.43
N SER A 95 -3.45 -7.07 -0.18
CA SER A 95 -2.50 -8.07 0.32
C SER A 95 -3.10 -9.48 0.39
N ASP A 96 -4.41 -9.58 0.60
CA ASP A 96 -5.12 -10.86 0.74
C ASP A 96 -5.49 -11.50 -0.61
N ARG A 97 -5.26 -10.79 -1.72
CA ARG A 97 -5.40 -11.40 -3.05
C ARG A 97 -4.13 -12.20 -3.33
N PRO A 98 -4.18 -13.54 -3.34
CA PRO A 98 -3.05 -14.32 -3.83
C PRO A 98 -2.76 -13.87 -5.26
N ASP A 99 -1.51 -13.56 -5.53
CA ASP A 99 -1.06 -13.02 -6.80
C ASP A 99 -1.30 -14.06 -7.91
N ARG A 100 -2.53 -14.06 -8.47
CA ARG A 100 -3.00 -15.04 -9.47
C ARG A 100 -2.08 -15.09 -10.68
N ARG A 101 -1.36 -13.99 -10.95
CA ARG A 101 -0.42 -13.86 -12.06
C ARG A 101 0.81 -14.75 -11.87
N GLN A 102 1.32 -14.85 -10.64
CA GLN A 102 2.46 -15.70 -10.31
C GLN A 102 2.07 -17.18 -10.29
N PHE A 103 0.86 -17.49 -9.79
CA PHE A 103 0.31 -18.84 -9.86
C PHE A 103 0.09 -19.32 -11.30
N GLY A 104 -0.41 -18.47 -12.20
CA GLY A 104 -0.62 -18.82 -13.61
C GLY A 104 0.68 -19.13 -14.35
N TRP A 105 1.75 -18.37 -14.07
CA TRP A 105 3.06 -18.59 -14.69
C TRP A 105 3.73 -19.88 -14.18
N ASN A 106 3.64 -20.15 -12.88
CA ASN A 106 4.13 -21.40 -12.29
C ASN A 106 3.38 -22.62 -12.84
N LEU A 107 2.04 -22.55 -12.98
CA LEU A 107 1.25 -23.63 -13.59
C LEU A 107 1.65 -23.86 -15.06
N PHE A 108 1.89 -22.80 -15.82
CA PHE A 108 2.34 -22.90 -17.20
C PHE A 108 3.71 -23.58 -17.30
N LEU A 109 4.68 -23.20 -16.45
CA LEU A 109 6.00 -23.84 -16.40
C LEU A 109 5.92 -25.31 -16.01
N ILE A 110 5.08 -25.66 -15.03
CA ILE A 110 4.87 -27.05 -14.61
C ILE A 110 4.27 -27.87 -15.76
N GLY A 111 3.27 -27.31 -16.46
CA GLY A 111 2.67 -27.97 -17.63
C GLY A 111 3.67 -28.20 -18.76
N LEU A 112 4.51 -27.20 -19.06
CA LEU A 112 5.59 -27.31 -20.06
C LEU A 112 6.63 -28.36 -19.64
N PHE A 113 7.01 -28.40 -18.37
CA PHE A 113 7.97 -29.38 -17.87
C PHE A 113 7.43 -30.80 -18.00
N LEU A 114 6.16 -31.02 -17.63
CA LEU A 114 5.51 -32.33 -17.74
C LEU A 114 5.39 -32.79 -19.20
N THR A 115 5.06 -31.92 -20.14
CA THR A 115 4.99 -32.29 -21.56
C THR A 115 6.35 -32.68 -22.11
N VAL A 116 7.42 -31.96 -21.77
CA VAL A 116 8.79 -32.30 -22.16
C VAL A 116 9.22 -33.65 -21.58
N VAL A 117 8.98 -33.89 -20.28
CA VAL A 117 9.31 -35.17 -19.63
C VAL A 117 8.57 -36.33 -20.28
N THR A 118 7.27 -36.17 -20.55
CA THR A 118 6.46 -37.20 -21.20
C THR A 118 6.97 -37.50 -22.62
N LEU A 119 7.38 -36.47 -23.36
CA LEU A 119 7.94 -36.61 -24.70
C LEU A 119 9.28 -37.37 -24.67
N VAL A 120 10.17 -37.03 -23.73
CA VAL A 120 11.47 -37.71 -23.55
C VAL A 120 11.26 -39.18 -23.19
N LEU A 121 10.35 -39.47 -22.25
CA LEU A 121 10.00 -40.85 -21.88
C LEU A 121 9.48 -41.64 -23.08
N LEU A 122 8.59 -41.06 -23.90
CA LEU A 122 8.08 -41.70 -25.11
C LEU A 122 9.18 -41.99 -26.14
N VAL A 123 10.14 -41.08 -26.31
CA VAL A 123 11.28 -41.29 -27.22
C VAL A 123 12.21 -42.38 -26.71
N VAL A 124 12.46 -42.45 -25.41
CA VAL A 124 13.29 -43.49 -24.79
C VAL A 124 12.61 -44.86 -24.86
N LEU A 125 11.30 -44.93 -24.64
CA LEU A 125 10.53 -46.19 -24.69
C LEU A 125 10.30 -46.72 -26.11
N LYS A 126 10.36 -45.85 -27.13
CA LYS A 126 10.25 -46.26 -28.54
C LYS A 126 11.60 -46.59 -29.20
N ARG A 127 12.71 -46.42 -28.48
CA ARG A 127 14.05 -46.79 -28.93
C ARG A 127 14.42 -48.17 -28.43
#